data_AF-A0A3S4F8I0-F1
#
_entry.id   AF-A0A3S4F8I0-F1
#
_cell.length_a   1.000
_cell.length_b   1.000
_cell.length_c   1.000
_cell.angle_alpha   90.00
_cell.angle_beta   90.00
_cell.angle_gamma   90.00
#
_symmetry.space_group_name_H-M   'P 1'
#
loop_
_entity.id
_entity.type
_entity.pdbx_description
1 polymer ?
#
loop_
_entity_poly.entity_id
_entity_poly.type
_entity_poly.pdbx_seq_one_letter_code
_entity_poly.pdbx_strand_id
1 'polypeptide(L)'
;MVSHNLLRACETAGVLLSRYQRPEQLSNLTHPLLYTARSIADACEIARRFGPRVLLTTGSKDLAVWRAGLAEKTLLARVLPWRR
;
A
#
# COMPACT_ATOMS: atom_id res chain seq x y z
N MET A 1 5.48 -11.06 2.98
CA MET A 1 6.19 -11.32 4.26
C MET A 1 5.31 -12.03 5.29
N VAL A 2 4.16 -11.48 5.72
CA VAL A 2 3.29 -12.18 6.71
C VAL A 2 2.77 -13.53 6.18
N SER A 3 2.35 -13.59 4.91
CA SER A 3 1.82 -14.83 4.33
C SER A 3 2.84 -15.96 4.23
N HIS A 4 4.13 -15.65 4.01
CA HIS A 4 5.16 -16.69 3.87
C HIS A 4 5.52 -17.32 5.22
N ASN A 5 5.62 -16.50 6.27
CA ASN A 5 5.86 -17.01 7.63
C ASN A 5 4.68 -17.86 8.11
N LEU A 6 3.45 -17.45 7.82
CA LEU A 6 2.25 -18.22 8.15
C LEU A 6 2.23 -19.59 7.47
N LEU A 7 2.54 -19.63 6.16
CA LEU A 7 2.64 -20.87 5.39
C LEU A 7 3.62 -21.86 6.04
N ARG A 8 4.86 -21.43 6.30
CA ARG A 8 5.89 -22.30 6.89
C ARG A 8 5.52 -22.80 8.29
N ALA A 9 4.90 -21.94 9.10
CA ALA A 9 4.48 -22.33 10.44
C ALA A 9 3.39 -23.40 10.41
N CYS A 10 2.38 -23.24 9.55
CA CYS A 10 1.31 -24.22 9.39
C CYS A 10 1.82 -25.57 8.85
N GLU A 11 2.73 -25.53 7.88
CA GLU A 11 3.40 -26.73 7.34
C GLU A 11 4.20 -27.47 8.42
N THR A 12 5.00 -26.74 9.20
CA THR A 12 5.81 -27.31 10.30
C THR A 12 4.93 -27.93 11.39
N ALA A 13 3.80 -27.28 11.71
CA ALA A 13 2.89 -27.73 12.75
C ALA A 13 1.88 -28.79 12.27
N GLY A 14 1.88 -29.16 10.98
CA GLY A 14 0.92 -30.10 10.42
C GLY A 14 -0.54 -29.63 10.46
N VAL A 15 -0.77 -28.31 10.50
CA VAL A 15 -2.13 -27.73 10.56
C VAL A 15 -2.58 -27.22 9.20
N LEU A 16 -3.85 -27.44 8.86
CA LEU A 16 -4.43 -26.95 7.62
C LEU A 16 -4.52 -25.42 7.61
N LEU A 17 -3.92 -24.80 6.59
CA LEU A 17 -4.07 -23.37 6.33
C LEU A 17 -5.21 -23.12 5.33
N SER A 18 -6.26 -22.44 5.78
CA SER A 18 -7.28 -21.86 4.88
C SER A 18 -7.12 -20.34 4.84
N ARG A 19 -6.91 -19.79 3.64
CA ARG A 19 -6.71 -18.35 3.43
C ARG A 19 -7.84 -17.76 2.62
N TYR A 20 -8.65 -16.93 3.27
CA TYR A 20 -9.67 -16.13 2.60
C TYR A 20 -9.03 -14.88 1.99
N GLN A 21 -8.80 -14.92 0.67
CA GLN A 21 -8.36 -13.77 -0.12
C GLN A 21 -9.41 -13.46 -1.17
N ARG A 22 -9.80 -12.20 -1.30
CA ARG A 22 -10.65 -11.77 -2.42
C ARG A 22 -9.83 -11.82 -3.71
N PRO A 23 -10.45 -12.19 -4.85
CA PRO A 23 -9.82 -12.03 -6.16
C PRO A 23 -9.32 -10.60 -6.35
N GLU A 24 -8.22 -10.44 -7.08
CA GLU A 24 -7.70 -9.12 -7.41
C GLU A 24 -8.72 -8.39 -8.29
N GLN A 25 -9.19 -7.23 -7.82
CA GLN A 25 -10.20 -6.43 -8.53
C GLN A 25 -9.57 -5.32 -9.39
N LEU A 26 -8.28 -5.04 -9.20
CA LEU A 26 -7.57 -3.93 -9.83
C LEU A 26 -7.33 -4.14 -11.33
N SER A 27 -7.12 -5.38 -11.77
CA SER A 27 -6.86 -5.71 -13.18
C SER A 27 -8.01 -5.37 -14.13
N ASN A 28 -9.24 -5.29 -13.61
CA ASN A 28 -10.44 -5.01 -14.40
C ASN A 28 -10.88 -3.54 -14.33
N LEU A 29 -10.15 -2.68 -13.61
CA LEU A 29 -10.49 -1.27 -13.45
C LEU A 29 -9.66 -0.42 -14.41
N THR A 30 -10.33 0.20 -15.39
CA THR A 30 -9.70 1.11 -16.34
C THR A 30 -10.32 2.49 -16.22
N HIS A 31 -9.48 3.52 -16.05
CA HIS A 31 -9.91 4.92 -16.05
C HIS A 31 -8.76 5.82 -16.53
N PRO A 32 -9.01 6.89 -17.31
CA PRO A 32 -7.94 7.75 -17.85
C PRO A 32 -7.04 8.41 -16.78
N LEU A 33 -7.59 8.61 -15.58
CA LEU A 33 -6.88 9.19 -14.43
C LEU A 33 -6.36 8.14 -13.44
N LEU A 34 -6.46 6.85 -13.78
CA LEU A 34 -5.91 5.76 -12.98
C LEU A 34 -4.49 5.44 -13.46
N TYR A 35 -3.54 5.49 -12.53
CA TYR A 35 -2.14 5.18 -12.80
C TYR A 35 -1.70 4.03 -11.92
N THR A 36 -1.08 3.02 -12.53
CA THR A 36 -0.53 1.86 -11.82
C THR A 36 0.92 2.12 -11.43
N ALA A 37 1.24 1.94 -10.16
CA ALA A 37 2.60 2.02 -9.63
C ALA A 37 3.01 0.66 -9.05
N ARG A 38 4.25 0.24 -9.28
CA ARG A 38 4.78 -1.04 -8.78
C ARG A 38 5.51 -0.90 -7.44
N SER A 39 5.80 0.34 -7.05
CA SER A 39 6.51 0.69 -5.83
C SER A 39 6.08 2.07 -5.32
N ILE A 40 6.43 2.41 -4.08
CA ILE A 40 6.22 3.76 -3.56
C ILE A 40 7.05 4.78 -4.35
N ALA A 41 8.27 4.43 -4.77
CA ALA A 41 9.11 5.30 -5.58
C ALA A 41 8.45 5.61 -6.95
N ASP A 42 7.96 4.59 -7.66
CA ASP A 42 7.22 4.75 -8.91
C ASP A 42 5.98 5.64 -8.70
N ALA A 43 5.26 5.44 -7.58
CA ALA A 43 4.10 6.23 -7.25
C ALA A 43 4.45 7.70 -6.96
N CYS A 44 5.58 7.96 -6.31
CA CYS A 44 6.08 9.32 -6.10
C CYS A 44 6.38 10.01 -7.44
N GLU A 45 7.11 9.36 -8.36
CA GLU A 45 7.38 9.92 -9.69
C GLU A 45 6.08 10.28 -10.44
N ILE A 46 5.09 9.39 -10.39
CA ILE A 46 3.76 9.64 -10.95
C ILE A 46 3.12 10.86 -10.30
N ALA A 47 3.10 10.91 -8.96
CA ALA A 47 2.46 11.95 -8.16
C ALA A 47 3.07 13.34 -8.36
N ARG A 48 4.39 13.45 -8.64
CA ARG A 48 5.07 14.74 -8.82
C ARG A 48 4.48 15.59 -9.94
N ARG A 49 3.97 14.93 -10.99
CA ARG A 49 3.35 15.56 -12.17
C ARG A 49 2.01 16.24 -11.86
N PHE A 50 1.44 15.99 -10.68
CA PHE A 50 0.15 16.54 -10.26
C PHE A 50 0.33 17.69 -9.26
N GLY A 51 -0.81 18.22 -8.79
CA GLY A 51 -0.86 19.35 -7.88
C GLY A 51 -0.08 19.18 -6.57
N PRO A 52 -0.01 20.24 -5.75
CA PRO A 52 0.84 20.27 -4.57
C PRO A 52 0.34 19.42 -3.40
N ARG A 53 -0.87 18.86 -3.46
CA ARG A 53 -1.52 18.14 -2.36
C ARG A 53 -1.78 16.69 -2.72
N VAL A 54 -1.38 15.76 -1.85
CA VAL A 54 -1.56 14.32 -2.06
C VAL A 54 -2.27 13.71 -0.86
N LEU A 55 -3.39 13.01 -1.11
CA LEU A 55 -4.10 12.22 -0.10
C LEU A 55 -3.56 10.78 -0.11
N LEU A 56 -2.95 10.37 1.00
CA LEU A 56 -2.44 9.02 1.20
C LEU A 56 -3.48 8.17 1.93
N THR A 57 -3.99 7.15 1.23
CA THR A 57 -4.92 6.14 1.77
C THR A 57 -4.21 4.81 2.11
N THR A 58 -2.88 4.81 2.13
CA THR A 58 -1.99 3.66 2.32
C THR A 58 -1.66 3.34 3.78
N GLY A 59 -2.20 4.10 4.74
CA GLY A 59 -1.94 3.93 6.18
C GLY A 59 -0.59 4.51 6.63
N SER A 60 -0.19 4.22 7.87
CA SER A 60 0.99 4.83 8.51
C SER A 60 2.30 4.07 8.31
N LYS A 61 2.25 2.78 7.93
CA LYS A 61 3.41 1.88 7.91
C LYS A 61 4.59 2.46 7.12
N ASP A 62 4.33 2.95 5.91
CA ASP A 62 5.36 3.44 4.99
C ASP A 62 5.35 4.98 4.88
N LEU A 63 4.71 5.68 5.82
CA LEU A 63 4.51 7.14 5.75
C LEU A 63 5.84 7.92 5.71
N ALA A 64 6.88 7.42 6.36
CA ALA A 64 8.21 8.03 6.31
C ALA A 64 8.80 8.01 4.89
N VAL A 65 8.57 6.92 4.14
CA VAL A 65 9.02 6.76 2.75
C VAL A 65 8.26 7.74 1.84
N TRP A 66 6.95 7.85 2.03
CA TRP A 66 6.14 8.84 1.30
C TRP A 66 6.59 10.28 1.55
N ARG A 67 6.87 10.62 2.82
CA ARG A 67 7.36 11.96 3.19
C ARG A 67 8.71 12.29 2.56
N ALA A 68 9.62 11.32 2.50
CA ALA A 68 10.91 11.50 1.84
C ALA A 68 10.77 11.63 0.31
N GLY A 69 9.93 10.80 -0.30
CA GLY A 69 9.74 10.77 -1.76
C GLY A 69 8.96 11.95 -2.32
N LEU A 70 8.15 12.64 -1.52
CA LEU A 70 7.33 13.79 -1.92
C LEU A 70 7.56 14.98 -0.97
N ALA A 71 8.82 15.27 -0.66
CA ALA A 71 9.19 16.32 0.30
C ALA A 71 8.68 17.71 -0.10
N GLU A 72 8.43 17.94 -1.39
CA GLU A 72 7.90 19.18 -1.95
C GLU A 72 6.36 19.29 -1.90
N LYS A 73 5.65 18.22 -1.51
CA LYS A 73 4.18 18.16 -1.51
C LYS A 73 3.62 18.27 -0.10
N THR A 74 2.39 18.76 -0.01
CA THR A 74 1.57 18.66 1.21
C THR A 74 0.88 17.31 1.26
N LEU A 75 1.24 16.48 2.23
CA LEU A 75 0.67 15.14 2.41
C LEU A 75 -0.49 15.16 3.42
N LEU A 76 -1.65 14.68 2.99
CA LEU A 76 -2.80 14.38 3.85
C LEU A 76 -2.82 12.87 4.08
N ALA A 77 -2.46 12.41 5.28
CA ALA A 77 -2.41 10.97 5.56
C ALA A 77 -3.64 10.52 6.34
N ARG A 78 -4.37 9.54 5.81
CA ARG A 78 -5.43 8.86 6.55
C ARG A 78 -4.83 7.69 7.33
N VAL A 79 -4.66 7.87 8.63
CA VAL A 79 -4.15 6.84 9.56
C VAL A 79 -5.25 6.38 10.50
N LEU A 80 -5.21 5.11 10.91
CA LEU A 80 -6.08 4.64 11.98
C LEU A 80 -5.63 5.27 13.30
N PRO A 81 -6.57 5.66 14.17
CA PRO A 81 -6.23 6.19 15.48
C PRO A 81 -5.51 5.12 16.30
N TRP A 82 -4.38 5.48 16.87
CA TRP A 82 -3.73 4.70 17.90
C TRP A 82 -4.41 4.98 19.25
N ARG A 83 -4.77 3.95 20.01
CA ARG A 83 -5.26 4.13 21.39
C ARG A 83 -4.08 4.50 22.28
N ARG A 84 -4.13 5.67 22.92
CA ARG A 84 -3.27 5.98 24.08
C ARG A 84 -3.70 5.16 25.28
#